data_AF-A0A1N7KKG8-F1
#
_entry.id   AF-A0A1N7KKG8-F1
#
_cell.length_a   1.000
_cell.length_b   1.000
_cell.length_c   1.000
_cell.angle_alpha   90.00
_cell.angle_beta   90.00
_cell.angle_gamma   90.00
#
_symmetry.space_group_name_H-M   'P 1'
#
loop_
_entity.id
_entity.type
_entity.pdbx_description
1 polymer ?
#
loop_
_entity_poly.entity_id
_entity_poly.type
_entity_poly.pdbx_seq_one_letter_code
_entity_poly.pdbx_strand_id
1 'polypeptide(L)'
;MLNVSEIVQTIKQLIEVRIQLVKNQVEEQFSEVLSRIFILVLMGLASLMILLFASISLAFYIGEKLYSPYMGFLYVSLLYLLLFVFLFLLRESDGLISSFRAFFRAFLFRNKKQ
;
A
#
# COMPACT_ATOMS: atom_id res chain seq x y z
N MET A 1 11.18 60.61 3.20
CA MET A 1 11.69 59.86 4.37
C MET A 1 11.34 58.40 4.11
N LEU A 2 12.33 57.53 3.98
CA LEU A 2 12.07 56.09 3.79
C LEU A 2 11.39 55.59 5.05
N ASN A 3 10.10 55.26 4.97
CA ASN A 3 9.36 54.71 6.08
C ASN A 3 9.89 53.29 6.32
N VAL A 4 10.84 53.17 7.24
CA VAL A 4 11.38 51.88 7.73
C VAL A 4 10.23 50.93 8.11
N SER A 5 9.10 51.50 8.54
CA SER A 5 7.84 50.80 8.78
C SER A 5 7.30 50.03 7.56
N GLU A 6 7.30 50.61 6.35
CA GLU A 6 6.82 49.94 5.13
C GLU A 6 7.69 48.73 4.77
N ILE A 7 9.02 48.88 4.83
CA ILE A 7 9.96 47.78 4.54
C ILE A 7 9.75 46.62 5.52
N VAL A 8 9.60 46.93 6.81
CA VAL A 8 9.32 45.92 7.84
C VAL A 8 7.96 45.24 7.59
N GLN A 9 6.96 45.98 7.13
CA GLN A 9 5.63 45.46 6.83
C GLN A 9 5.62 44.55 5.59
N THR A 10 6.37 44.90 4.54
CA THR A 10 6.54 44.05 3.35
C THR A 10 7.31 42.76 3.69
N ILE A 11 8.36 42.85 4.51
CA ILE A 11 9.10 41.65 4.98
C ILE A 11 8.18 40.75 5.81
N LYS A 12 7.35 41.34 6.68
CA LYS A 12 6.39 40.59 7.48
C LYS A 12 5.36 39.86 6.62
N GLN A 13 4.82 40.53 5.60
CA GLN A 13 3.93 39.91 4.61
C GLN A 13 4.63 38.78 3.83
N LEU A 14 5.89 38.96 3.43
CA LEU A 14 6.65 37.91 2.74
C LEU A 14 6.86 36.67 3.62
N ILE A 15 7.12 36.85 4.91
CA ILE A 15 7.25 35.76 5.88
C ILE A 15 5.89 35.07 6.08
N GLU A 16 4.82 35.84 6.24
CA GLU A 16 3.46 35.33 6.42
C GLU A 16 3.00 34.50 5.21
N VAL A 17 3.22 35.00 3.99
CA VAL A 17 2.94 34.27 2.74
C VAL A 17 3.78 32.99 2.66
N ARG A 18 5.07 33.02 3.01
CA ARG A 18 5.91 31.80 3.03
C ARG A 18 5.39 30.76 4.03
N ILE A 19 4.94 31.18 5.21
CA ILE A 19 4.37 30.26 6.21
C ILE A 19 3.05 29.67 5.69
N GLN A 20 2.18 30.47 5.08
CA GLN A 20 0.93 30.00 4.48
C GLN A 20 1.19 29.01 3.34
N LEU A 21 2.16 29.29 2.46
CA LEU A 21 2.54 28.38 1.37
C LEU A 21 3.05 27.04 1.91
N VAL A 22 3.90 27.06 2.93
CA VAL A 22 4.41 25.84 3.56
C VAL A 22 3.26 25.05 4.22
N LYS A 23 2.37 25.73 4.95
CA LYS A 23 1.20 25.08 5.56
C LYS A 23 0.32 24.39 4.52
N ASN A 24 -0.02 25.09 3.44
CA ASN A 24 -0.86 24.55 2.38
C ASN A 24 -0.18 23.38 1.66
N GLN A 25 1.13 23.49 1.36
CA GLN A 25 1.89 22.39 0.76
C GLN A 25 1.94 21.15 1.65
N VAL A 26 2.06 21.33 2.97
CA VAL A 26 2.03 20.22 3.92
C VAL A 26 0.64 19.57 3.92
N GLU A 27 -0.44 20.35 3.98
CA GLU A 27 -1.81 19.82 3.93
C GLU A 27 -2.10 19.06 2.63
N GLU A 28 -1.70 19.59 1.47
CA GLU A 28 -1.85 18.92 0.17
C GLU A 28 -1.06 17.61 0.11
N GLN A 29 0.22 17.63 0.49
CA GLN A 29 1.08 16.44 0.45
C GLN A 29 0.58 15.36 1.43
N PHE A 30 0.13 15.76 2.62
CA PHE A 30 -0.46 14.83 3.58
C PHE A 30 -1.73 14.20 3.05
N SER A 31 -2.65 15.00 2.51
CA SER A 31 -3.91 14.52 1.94
C SER A 31 -3.68 13.56 0.77
N GLU A 32 -2.71 13.87 -0.09
CA GLU A 32 -2.35 13.03 -1.23
C GLU A 32 -1.77 11.69 -0.79
N VAL A 33 -0.80 11.69 0.15
CA VAL A 33 -0.19 10.47 0.68
C VAL A 33 -1.22 9.63 1.43
N LEU A 34 -2.04 10.26 2.27
CA LEU A 34 -3.05 9.58 3.07
C LEU A 34 -4.10 8.91 2.17
N SER A 35 -4.56 9.58 1.12
CA SER A 35 -5.52 9.03 0.16
C SER A 35 -4.95 7.80 -0.58
N ARG A 36 -3.67 7.86 -0.98
CA ARG A 36 -2.99 6.73 -1.63
C ARG A 36 -2.82 5.53 -0.69
N ILE A 37 -2.42 5.78 0.56
CA ILE A 37 -2.30 4.74 1.57
C ILE A 37 -3.67 4.11 1.87
N PHE A 38 -4.72 4.93 1.99
CA PHE A 38 -6.07 4.45 2.27
C PHE A 38 -6.56 3.46 1.21
N ILE A 39 -6.41 3.80 -0.08
CA ILE A 39 -6.77 2.90 -1.19
C ILE A 39 -5.91 1.62 -1.14
N LEU A 40 -4.60 1.73 -0.88
CA LEU A 40 -3.71 0.58 -0.80
C LEU A 40 -4.12 -0.37 0.33
N VAL A 41 -4.47 0.17 1.49
CA VAL A 41 -4.96 -0.61 2.64
C VAL A 41 -6.28 -1.29 2.29
N LEU A 42 -7.23 -0.59 1.68
CA LEU A 42 -8.50 -1.19 1.25
C LEU A 42 -8.28 -2.32 0.25
N MET A 43 -7.40 -2.14 -0.74
CA MET A 43 -7.06 -3.19 -1.70
C MET A 43 -6.36 -4.39 -1.04
N GLY A 44 -5.47 -4.13 -0.07
CA GLY A 44 -4.83 -5.18 0.72
C GLY A 44 -5.86 -5.99 1.52
N LEU A 45 -6.77 -5.31 2.20
CA LEU A 45 -7.86 -5.95 2.95
C LEU A 45 -8.79 -6.76 2.04
N ALA A 46 -9.21 -6.21 0.90
CA ALA A 46 -10.03 -6.92 -0.08
C ALA A 46 -9.31 -8.17 -0.61
N SER A 47 -8.02 -8.06 -0.92
CA SER A 47 -7.20 -9.19 -1.38
C SER A 47 -7.08 -10.29 -0.32
N LEU A 48 -6.88 -9.91 0.95
CA LEU A 48 -6.86 -10.85 2.07
C LEU A 48 -8.20 -11.57 2.24
N MET A 49 -9.32 -10.84 2.12
CA MET A 49 -10.65 -11.43 2.17
C MET A 49 -10.87 -12.43 1.03
N ILE A 50 -10.52 -12.06 -0.20
CA ILE A 50 -10.61 -12.95 -1.36
C ILE A 50 -9.78 -14.22 -1.12
N LEU A 51 -8.53 -14.08 -0.65
CA LEU A 51 -7.65 -15.22 -0.38
C LEU A 51 -8.22 -16.14 0.71
N LEU A 52 -8.75 -15.57 1.80
CA LEU A 52 -9.37 -16.31 2.90
C LEU A 52 -10.59 -17.09 2.40
N PHE A 53 -11.52 -16.43 1.72
CA PHE A 53 -12.72 -17.09 1.19
C PHE A 53 -12.37 -18.15 0.14
N ALA A 54 -11.40 -17.87 -0.74
CA ALA A 54 -10.91 -18.85 -1.70
C ALA A 54 -10.32 -20.08 -1.00
N SER A 55 -9.54 -19.90 0.07
CA SER A 55 -8.96 -21.01 0.84
C SER A 55 -10.01 -21.87 1.49
N ILE A 56 -10.99 -21.24 2.13
CA ILE A 56 -12.10 -21.93 2.79
C ILE A 56 -12.94 -22.68 1.74
N SER A 57 -13.28 -22.02 0.63
CA SER A 57 -14.02 -22.65 -0.47
C SER A 57 -13.28 -23.85 -1.05
N LEU A 58 -11.97 -23.75 -1.25
CA LEU A 58 -11.13 -24.82 -1.78
C LEU A 58 -11.02 -25.98 -0.78
N ALA A 59 -10.92 -25.70 0.52
CA ALA A 59 -10.94 -26.71 1.57
C ALA A 59 -12.27 -27.48 1.57
N PHE A 60 -13.41 -26.78 1.50
CA PHE A 60 -14.72 -27.43 1.44
C PHE A 60 -14.92 -28.21 0.15
N TYR A 61 -14.50 -27.68 -1.00
CA TYR A 61 -14.60 -28.38 -2.29
C TYR A 61 -13.83 -29.70 -2.30
N ILE A 62 -12.60 -29.71 -1.80
CA ILE A 62 -11.81 -30.93 -1.66
C ILE A 62 -12.43 -31.85 -0.60
N GLY A 63 -12.88 -31.30 0.52
CA GLY A 63 -13.48 -32.07 1.61
C GLY A 63 -14.77 -32.79 1.20
N GLU A 64 -15.61 -32.16 0.39
CA GLU A 64 -16.83 -32.75 -0.17
C GLU A 64 -16.48 -33.93 -1.10
N LYS A 65 -15.46 -33.76 -1.96
CA LYS A 65 -15.03 -34.80 -2.89
C LYS A 65 -14.40 -36.02 -2.20
N LEU A 66 -13.82 -35.84 -1.01
CA LEU A 66 -13.25 -36.91 -0.20
C LEU A 66 -14.20 -37.40 0.91
N TYR A 67 -15.47 -36.98 0.89
CA TYR A 67 -16.48 -37.29 1.91
C TYR A 67 -16.05 -36.96 3.34
N SER A 68 -15.08 -36.06 3.49
CA SER A 68 -14.53 -35.72 4.79
C SER A 68 -13.92 -34.32 4.87
N PRO A 69 -14.45 -33.43 5.74
CA PRO A 69 -13.99 -32.05 5.85
C PRO A 69 -12.51 -31.92 6.25
N TYR A 70 -12.01 -32.81 7.12
CA TYR A 70 -10.63 -32.71 7.63
C TYR A 70 -9.59 -32.90 6.53
N MET A 71 -9.87 -33.76 5.54
CA MET A 71 -8.94 -33.98 4.43
C MET A 71 -8.81 -32.74 3.56
N GLY A 72 -9.92 -32.02 3.35
CA GLY A 72 -9.93 -30.77 2.58
C GLY A 72 -8.96 -29.73 3.15
N PHE A 73 -9.00 -29.50 4.46
CA PHE A 73 -8.06 -28.59 5.12
C PHE A 73 -6.62 -29.11 5.10
N LEU A 74 -6.41 -30.43 5.15
CA LEU A 74 -5.07 -31.04 5.07
C LEU A 74 -4.42 -30.77 3.71
N TYR A 75 -5.16 -30.94 2.61
CA TYR A 75 -4.66 -30.62 1.27
C TYR A 75 -4.40 -29.13 1.08
N VAL A 76 -5.26 -28.25 1.59
CA VAL A 76 -5.03 -26.81 1.54
C VAL A 76 -3.79 -26.43 2.36
N SER A 77 -3.58 -27.06 3.52
CA SER A 77 -2.36 -26.88 4.32
C SER A 77 -1.10 -27.31 3.57
N LEU A 78 -1.14 -28.46 2.88
CA LEU A 78 -0.04 -28.92 2.02
C LEU A 78 0.24 -27.95 0.86
N LEU A 79 -0.81 -27.42 0.24
CA LEU A 79 -0.68 -26.39 -0.80
C LEU A 79 0.04 -25.15 -0.26
N TYR A 80 -0.36 -24.68 0.93
CA TYR A 80 0.30 -23.55 1.59
C TYR A 80 1.73 -23.83 2.01
N LEU A 81 2.04 -25.05 2.43
CA LEU A 81 3.40 -25.50 2.74
C LEU A 81 4.26 -25.50 1.47
N LEU A 82 3.73 -25.99 0.35
CA LEU A 82 4.42 -25.96 -0.94
C LEU A 82 4.66 -24.53 -1.41
N LEU A 83 3.68 -23.64 -1.24
CA LEU A 83 3.81 -22.21 -1.53
C LEU A 83 4.87 -21.57 -0.63
N PHE A 84 4.94 -21.93 0.66
CA PHE A 84 5.97 -21.47 1.58
C PHE A 84 7.37 -21.93 1.15
N VAL A 85 7.55 -23.20 0.78
CA VAL A 85 8.83 -23.71 0.26
C VAL A 85 9.22 -23.00 -1.03
N PHE A 86 8.27 -22.78 -1.93
CA PHE A 86 8.51 -22.02 -3.16
C PHE A 86 8.99 -20.60 -2.84
N LEU A 87 8.30 -19.89 -1.93
CA LEU A 87 8.72 -18.56 -1.48
C LEU A 87 10.09 -18.59 -0.79
N PHE A 88 10.39 -19.64 -0.03
CA PHE A 88 11.68 -19.80 0.65
C PHE A 88 12.83 -19.97 -0.36
N LEU A 89 12.62 -20.75 -1.43
CA LEU A 89 13.61 -20.91 -2.50
C LEU A 89 13.78 -19.61 -3.31
N LEU A 90 12.69 -18.88 -3.56
CA LEU A 90 12.75 -17.61 -4.28
C LEU A 90 13.22 -16.44 -3.41
N ARG A 91 13.38 -16.63 -2.09
CA ARG A 91 13.85 -15.60 -1.16
C ARG A 91 15.19 -15.00 -1.57
N GLU A 92 16.07 -15.83 -2.13
CA GLU A 92 17.39 -15.41 -2.61
C GLU A 92 17.37 -14.83 -4.03
N SER A 93 16.23 -14.90 -4.72
CA SER A 93 16.06 -14.28 -6.04
C SER A 93 15.68 -12.81 -5.89
N ASP A 94 16.59 -11.91 -6.28
CA ASP A 94 16.35 -10.46 -6.28
C ASP A 94 15.14 -10.05 -7.14
N GLY A 95 14.71 -10.89 -8.08
CA GLY A 95 13.62 -10.63 -9.01
C GLY A 95 12.22 -10.54 -8.37
N LEU A 96 11.92 -11.34 -7.34
CA LEU A 96 10.60 -11.31 -6.69
C LEU A 96 10.46 -10.05 -5.83
N ILE A 97 11.52 -9.73 -5.08
CA ILE A 97 11.58 -8.54 -4.22
C ILE A 97 11.64 -7.26 -5.06
N SER A 98 12.33 -7.27 -6.22
CA SER A 98 12.33 -6.13 -7.14
C SER A 98 10.96 -5.91 -7.78
N SER A 99 10.26 -6.98 -8.17
CA SER A 99 8.91 -6.90 -8.75
C SER A 99 7.88 -6.37 -7.74
N PHE A 100 7.96 -6.82 -6.48
CA PHE A 100 7.11 -6.30 -5.42
C PHE A 100 7.41 -4.81 -5.16
N ARG A 101 8.70 -4.42 -5.05
CA ARG A 101 9.08 -3.00 -4.91
C ARG A 101 8.66 -2.16 -6.11
N ALA A 102 8.78 -2.67 -7.32
CA ALA A 102 8.38 -1.98 -8.54
C ALA A 102 6.85 -1.80 -8.62
N PHE A 103 6.08 -2.83 -8.26
CA PHE A 103 4.63 -2.75 -8.16
C PHE A 103 4.19 -1.71 -7.12
N PHE A 104 4.76 -1.75 -5.91
CA PHE A 104 4.44 -0.79 -4.87
C PHE A 104 4.81 0.64 -5.26
N ARG A 105 5.99 0.86 -5.88
CA ARG A 105 6.35 2.19 -6.41
C ARG A 105 5.43 2.62 -7.55
N ALA A 106 5.13 1.74 -8.49
CA ALA A 106 4.26 2.04 -9.62
C ALA A 106 2.83 2.35 -9.16
N PHE A 107 2.35 1.72 -8.09
CA PHE A 107 1.03 1.97 -7.52
C PHE A 107 1.01 3.24 -6.66
N LEU A 108 1.98 3.42 -5.76
CA LEU A 108 2.08 4.59 -4.88
C LEU A 108 2.45 5.87 -5.62
N PHE A 109 3.20 5.81 -6.73
CA PHE A 109 3.66 7.00 -7.47
C PHE A 109 3.03 7.11 -8.86
N ARG A 110 1.92 6.42 -9.16
CA ARG A 110 1.26 6.43 -10.48
C ARG A 110 0.66 7.78 -10.92
N ASN A 111 0.95 8.87 -10.22
CA ASN A 111 0.48 10.20 -10.58
C ASN A 111 1.63 11.18 -10.38
N LYS A 112 2.52 11.24 -11.37
CA LYS A 112 3.21 12.43 -11.85
C LYS A 112 3.56 12.20 -13.32
N LYS A 113 2.54 12.29 -14.17
CA LYS A 113 2.72 12.70 -15.56
C LYS A 113 1.90 13.97 -15.74
N GLN A 114 2.66 15.07 -15.88
CA GLN A 114 2.29 16.46 -16.13
C GLN A 114 1.77 17.25 -14.93
#